data_AF-A0A8T4SP00-F1
#
_entry.id   AF-A0A8T4SP00-F1
#
_cell.length_a   1.000
_cell.length_b   1.000
_cell.length_c   1.000
_cell.angle_alpha   90.00
_cell.angle_beta   90.00
_cell.angle_gamma   90.00
#
_symmetry.space_group_name_H-M   'P 1'
#
loop_
_entity.id
_entity.type
_entity.pdbx_description
1 polymer ?
#
loop_
_entity_poly.entity_id
_entity_poly.type
_entity_poly.pdbx_seq_one_letter_code
_entity_poly.pdbx_strand_id
1 'polypeptide(L)' 'MKCPQCDAELRKVAVAVHGATQKAVSYQCTSCDYFEFEPQSSQKVLAELREMRDSAFILIIML' A
#
# COMPACT_ATOMS: atom_id res chain seq x y z
N MET A 1 13.71 1.24 -7.49
CA MET A 1 14.22 0.22 -6.55
C MET A 1 14.18 -1.13 -7.24
N LYS A 2 15.07 -2.06 -6.90
CA LYS A 2 15.04 -3.41 -7.46
C LYS A 2 14.22 -4.35 -6.58
N CYS A 3 13.57 -5.31 -7.21
CA CYS A 3 12.84 -6.35 -6.52
C CYS A 3 13.83 -7.27 -5.80
N PRO A 4 13.67 -7.52 -4.49
CA PRO A 4 14.58 -8.39 -3.74
C PRO A 4 14.49 -9.87 -4.16
N GLN A 5 13.46 -10.27 -4.92
CA GLN A 5 13.27 -11.67 -5.35
C GLN A 5 13.81 -11.96 -6.75
N CYS A 6 13.73 -11.01 -7.68
CA CYS A 6 14.10 -11.26 -9.09
C CYS A 6 14.97 -10.16 -9.71
N ASP A 7 15.43 -9.17 -8.93
CA ASP A 7 16.23 -8.03 -9.38
C ASP A 7 15.58 -7.12 -10.45
N ALA A 8 14.34 -7.41 -10.85
CA ALA A 8 13.57 -6.59 -11.77
C ALA A 8 13.23 -5.21 -11.17
N GLU A 9 12.91 -4.24 -12.02
CA GLU A 9 12.54 -2.91 -11.57
C GLU A 9 11.16 -2.92 -10.90
N LEU A 10 11.07 -2.33 -9.70
CA LEU A 10 9.80 -2.17 -8.99
C LEU A 10 9.05 -0.94 -9.51
N ARG A 11 7.79 -1.14 -9.87
CA ARG A 11 6.86 -0.08 -10.27
C ARG A 11 6.25 0.56 -9.03
N LYS A 12 6.40 1.89 -8.90
CA LYS A 12 5.72 2.68 -7.86
C LYS A 12 4.26 2.90 -8.27
N VAL A 13 3.31 2.46 -7.45
CA VAL A 13 1.86 2.56 -7.69
C VAL A 13 1.19 3.18 -6.47
N ALA A 14 0.45 4.26 -6.69
CA ALA A 14 -0.40 4.86 -5.67
C ALA A 14 -1.75 4.12 -5.62
N VAL A 15 -2.01 3.44 -4.51
CA VAL A 15 -3.21 2.67 -4.24
C VAL A 15 -4.16 3.51 -3.39
N ALA A 16 -5.38 3.69 -3.87
CA ALA A 16 -6.44 4.29 -3.07
C ALA A 16 -6.93 3.26 -2.06
N VAL A 17 -6.91 3.63 -0.78
CA VAL A 17 -7.41 2.80 0.31
C VAL A 17 -8.81 3.30 0.64
N HIS A 18 -9.81 2.42 0.52
CA HIS A 18 -11.18 2.77 0.90
C HIS A 18 -11.22 3.19 2.38
N GLY A 19 -11.86 4.33 2.66
CA GLY A 19 -11.85 4.94 3.99
C GLY A 19 -10.60 5.74 4.34
N ALA A 20 -9.64 5.91 3.43
CA ALA A 20 -8.57 6.87 3.57
C ALA A 20 -8.65 7.91 2.44
N THR A 21 -8.51 9.17 2.80
CA THR A 21 -8.39 10.29 1.85
C THR A 21 -7.01 10.27 1.20
N GLN A 22 -5.99 9.82 1.93
CA GLN A 22 -4.64 9.67 1.39
C GLN A 22 -4.44 8.34 0.65
N LYS A 23 -3.71 8.41 -0.46
CA LYS A 23 -3.30 7.22 -1.22
C LYS A 23 -2.08 6.57 -0.58
N ALA A 24 -2.10 5.25 -0.42
CA ALA A 24 -0.94 4.47 -0.02
C ALA A 24 -0.04 4.23 -1.23
N VAL A 25 1.25 4.45 -1.07
CA VAL A 25 2.24 4.14 -2.09
C VAL A 25 2.69 2.70 -1.93
N SER A 26 2.66 1.95 -3.02
CA SER A 26 3.18 0.60 -3.10
C SER A 26 4.25 0.46 -4.18
N TYR A 27 5.10 -0.53 -4.02
CA TYR A 27 6.10 -1.00 -4.96
C TYR A 27 5.69 -2.39 -5.42
N GLN A 28 5.39 -2.51 -6.71
CA GLN A 28 4.91 -3.75 -7.34
C GLN A 28 5.94 -4.23 -8.36
N CYS A 29 6.35 -5.49 -8.24
CA CYS A 29 7.12 -6.15 -9.27
C CYS A 29 6.18 -6.79 -10.30
N THR A 30 6.39 -6.49 -11.57
CA THR A 30 5.60 -7.08 -12.66
C THR A 30 6.09 -8.46 -13.11
N SER A 31 7.19 -8.95 -12.53
CA SER A 31 7.85 -10.18 -12.97
C SER A 31 7.68 -11.36 -12.01
N CYS A 32 7.47 -11.11 -10.72
CA CYS A 32 7.39 -12.16 -9.70
C CYS A 32 6.31 -11.89 -8.66
N ASP A 33 5.39 -10.97 -8.95
CA ASP A 33 4.27 -10.57 -8.08
C ASP A 33 4.69 -10.07 -6.69
N TYR A 34 5.96 -9.72 -6.51
CA TYR A 34 6.44 -9.09 -5.28
C TYR A 34 5.74 -7.76 -5.06
N PHE A 35 5.28 -7.55 -3.83
CA PHE A 35 4.55 -6.36 -3.44
C PHE A 35 4.96 -5.88 -2.05
N GLU A 36 5.19 -4.57 -1.93
CA GLU A 36 5.47 -3.93 -0.65
C GLU A 36 4.88 -2.51 -0.62
N PHE A 37 4.46 -2.05 0.55
CA PHE A 37 4.05 -0.65 0.75
C PHE A 37 5.22 0.21 1.25
N GLU A 38 5.33 1.44 0.74
CA GLU A 38 6.30 2.43 1.24
C GLU A 38 5.97 2.73 2.73
N PRO A 39 6.90 2.49 3.68
CA PRO A 39 6.60 2.57 5.11
C PRO A 39 6.04 3.92 5.55
N GLN A 40 6.55 5.01 4.98
CA GLN A 40 6.09 6.36 5.31
C GLN A 40 4.66 6.60 4.82
N SER A 41 4.30 6.07 3.66
CA SER A 41 2.96 6.24 3.08
C SER A 41 1.93 5.34 3.78
N SER A 42 2.29 4.09 4.07
CA SER A 42 1.41 3.17 4.80
C SER A 42 1.15 3.66 6.22
N GLN A 43 2.14 4.26 6.91
CA GLN A 43 1.93 4.86 8.23
C GLN A 43 0.94 6.03 8.21
N LYS A 44 0.97 6.89 7.19
CA LYS A 44 0.01 8.00 7.05
C LYS A 44 -1.41 7.49 6.87
N VAL A 45 -1.58 6.54 5.95
CA VAL A 45 -2.89 5.91 5.69
C VAL A 45 -3.37 5.15 6.92
N LEU A 46 -2.49 4.44 7.62
CA LEU A 46 -2.85 3.78 8.88
C LEU A 46 -3.26 4.79 9.95
N ALA A 47 -2.52 5.88 10.14
CA ALA A 47 -2.85 6.93 11.11
C ALA A 47 -4.23 7.54 10.83
N GLU A 48 -4.48 7.89 9.57
CA GLU A 48 -5.78 8.38 9.11
C GLU A 48 -6.90 7.35 9.33
N LEU A 49 -6.66 6.09 8.97
CA LEU A 49 -7.60 5.01 9.27
C LEU A 49 -7.78 4.82 10.77
N ARG A 50 -6.77 5.03 11.63
CA ARG A 50 -6.94 4.95 13.09
C ARG A 50 -7.86 6.06 13.58
N GLU A 51 -7.70 7.27 13.07
CA GLU A 51 -8.57 8.41 13.37
C GLU A 51 -10.00 8.19 12.85
N MET A 52 -10.16 7.51 11.71
CA MET A 52 -11.47 7.17 11.15
C MET A 52 -12.08 5.88 11.72
N ARG A 53 -11.30 5.02 12.38
CA ARG A 53 -11.72 3.70 12.91
C ARG A 53 -12.58 3.78 14.16
N ASP A 54 -12.84 4.98 14.69
CA ASP A 54 -14.04 5.20 15.49
C ASP A 54 -15.34 5.13 14.66
N SER A 55 -15.28 4.86 13.34
CA SER A 55 -16.49 4.76 12.49
C SER A 55 -16.54 3.68 11.40
N ALA A 56 -15.47 3.00 10.95
CA ALA A 56 -15.66 1.89 10.00
C ALA A 56 -14.49 0.89 9.92
N PHE A 57 -14.77 -0.32 10.39
CA PHE A 57 -13.97 -1.54 10.19
C PHE A 57 -14.24 -2.08 8.77
N ILE A 58 -13.28 -2.81 8.18
CA ILE A 58 -13.41 -3.70 7.00
C ILE A 58 -13.14 -3.02 5.65
N LEU A 59 -12.26 -3.64 4.83
CA LEU A 59 -12.43 -3.98 3.40
C LEU A 59 -11.17 -3.85 2.48
N ILE A 60 -9.93 -4.20 2.89
CA ILE A 60 -8.80 -4.28 1.92
C ILE A 60 -7.78 -5.39 2.26
N ILE A 61 -8.22 -6.65 2.36
CA ILE A 61 -7.32 -7.82 2.33
C ILE A 61 -7.78 -8.83 1.25
N MET A 62 -8.43 -8.39 0.17
CA MET A 62 -8.87 -9.30 -0.90
C MET A 62 -8.74 -8.66 -2.30
N LEU A 63 -7.52 -8.37 -2.71
CA LEU A 63 -7.13 -8.35 -4.12
C LEU A 63 -5.79 -9.06 -4.25
#